data_AF-K1V4P2-F1
#
_entry.id   AF-K1V4P2-F1
#
_cell.length_a   1.000
_cell.length_b   1.000
_cell.length_c   1.000
_cell.angle_alpha   90.00
_cell.angle_beta   90.00
_cell.angle_gamma   90.00
#
_symmetry.space_group_name_H-M   'P 1'
#
loop_
_entity.id
_entity.type
_entity.pdbx_description
1 polymer ?
#
loop_
_entity_poly.entity_id
_entity_poly.type
_entity_poly.pdbx_seq_one_letter_code
_entity_poly.pdbx_strand_id
1 'polypeptide(L)'
;MATYDAIPRVAEIAGAEIYAKALLLVDEYHRLLFDYSFRHRAVMGLLAEMPKFSRATYMSATPIEREFLLDELQTLPTTRII
;
A
#
# COMPACT_ATOMS: atom_id res chain seq x y z
N MET A 1 -1.55 10.25 -8.92
CA MET A 1 -2.59 9.40 -8.29
C MET A 1 -2.91 8.27 -9.25
N ALA A 2 -2.94 7.03 -8.79
CA ALA A 2 -3.19 5.84 -9.62
C ALA A 2 -3.94 4.79 -8.80
N THR A 3 -4.67 3.89 -9.46
CA THR A 3 -5.30 2.73 -8.82
C THR A 3 -4.25 1.66 -8.49
N TYR A 4 -4.55 0.75 -7.56
CA TYR A 4 -3.60 -0.26 -7.09
C TYR A 4 -2.99 -1.11 -8.22
N ASP A 5 -3.79 -1.47 -9.22
CA ASP A 5 -3.36 -2.25 -10.39
C ASP A 5 -2.37 -1.52 -11.31
N ALA A 6 -2.34 -0.19 -11.27
CA ALA A 6 -1.45 0.61 -12.09
C ALA A 6 -0.07 0.84 -11.44
N ILE A 7 0.08 0.62 -10.13
CA ILE A 7 1.31 0.93 -9.38
C ILE A 7 2.54 0.19 -9.93
N PRO A 8 2.50 -1.12 -10.23
CA PRO A 8 3.64 -1.81 -10.85
C PRO A 8 4.07 -1.18 -12.17
N ARG A 9 3.11 -0.79 -13.02
CA ARG A 9 3.38 -0.15 -14.31
C ARG A 9 3.93 1.27 -14.15
N VAL A 10 3.43 2.03 -13.18
CA VAL A 10 3.94 3.36 -12.86
C VAL A 10 5.39 3.27 -12.39
N ALA A 11 5.71 2.31 -11.51
CA ALA A 11 7.05 2.13 -11.01
C ALA A 11 8.03 1.68 -12.11
N GLU A 12 7.57 0.83 -13.04
CA GLU A 12 8.34 0.44 -14.23
C GLU A 12 8.68 1.65 -15.12
N ILE A 13 7.69 2.50 -15.43
CA ILE A 13 7.88 3.67 -16.31
C ILE A 13 8.74 4.74 -15.63
N ALA A 14 8.56 4.98 -14.34
CA ALA A 14 9.33 5.96 -13.59
C ALA A 14 10.78 5.51 -13.33
N GLY A 15 11.05 4.21 -13.45
CA GLY A 15 12.36 3.61 -13.21
C GLY A 15 12.69 3.47 -11.72
N ALA A 16 13.81 2.80 -11.44
CA ALA A 16 14.19 2.40 -10.09
C ALA A 16 14.41 3.58 -9.12
N GLU A 17 14.67 4.80 -9.63
CA GLU A 17 14.84 5.98 -8.79
C GLU A 17 13.57 6.35 -8.01
N ILE A 18 12.38 5.97 -8.50
CA ILE A 18 11.11 6.29 -7.84
C ILE A 18 11.06 5.73 -6.40
N TYR A 19 11.60 4.54 -6.20
CA TYR A 19 11.61 3.88 -4.90
C TYR A 19 12.42 4.64 -3.84
N ALA A 20 13.46 5.36 -4.26
CA ALA A 20 14.30 6.16 -3.37
C ALA A 20 13.80 7.61 -3.23
N LYS A 21 13.27 8.19 -4.31
CA LYS A 21 12.93 9.63 -4.36
C LYS A 21 11.48 9.93 -3.99
N ALA A 22 10.56 8.98 -4.15
CA ALA A 22 9.13 9.19 -3.90
C ALA A 22 8.66 8.62 -2.57
N LEU A 23 7.60 9.22 -2.03
CA LEU A 23 6.79 8.66 -0.95
C LEU A 23 5.63 7.88 -1.57
N LEU A 24 5.49 6.59 -1.24
CA LEU A 24 4.29 5.84 -1.56
C LEU A 24 3.18 6.17 -0.55
N LEU A 25 2.04 6.64 -1.03
CA LEU A 25 0.86 6.87 -0.20
C LEU A 25 -0.26 5.96 -0.67
N VAL A 26 -0.62 4.98 0.15
CA VAL A 26 -1.72 4.04 -0.10
C VAL A 26 -2.94 4.56 0.64
N ASP A 27 -3.86 5.13 -0.12
CA ASP A 27 -5.15 5.56 0.38
C ASP A 27 -6.13 4.37 0.46
N GLU A 28 -7.07 4.45 1.39
CA GLU A 28 -8.05 3.41 1.73
C GLU A 28 -7.44 2.01 1.89
N TYR A 29 -6.28 1.91 2.54
CA TYR A 29 -5.52 0.65 2.61
C TYR A 29 -6.31 -0.51 3.25
N HIS A 30 -7.35 -0.22 4.04
CA HIS A 30 -8.27 -1.22 4.59
C HIS A 30 -8.92 -2.09 3.52
N ARG A 31 -9.07 -1.55 2.30
CA ARG A 31 -9.56 -2.26 1.13
C ARG A 31 -8.69 -3.44 0.73
N LEU A 32 -7.39 -3.43 1.04
CA LEU A 32 -6.49 -4.56 0.74
C LEU A 32 -6.94 -5.86 1.41
N LEU A 33 -7.58 -5.77 2.58
CA LEU A 33 -8.11 -6.93 3.31
C LEU A 33 -9.36 -7.50 2.64
N PHE A 34 -10.25 -6.63 2.14
CA PHE A 34 -11.52 -7.02 1.53
C PHE A 34 -11.38 -7.38 0.05
N ASP A 35 -10.51 -6.69 -0.67
CA ASP A 35 -10.31 -6.87 -2.11
C ASP A 35 -9.36 -8.03 -2.41
N TYR A 36 -8.69 -8.60 -1.40
CA TYR A 36 -7.83 -9.78 -1.58
C TYR A 36 -8.57 -10.95 -2.23
N SER A 37 -9.84 -11.17 -1.88
CA SER A 37 -10.66 -12.26 -2.42
C SER A 37 -11.16 -12.03 -3.85
N PHE A 38 -11.25 -10.77 -4.31
CA PHE A 38 -11.88 -10.42 -5.60
C PHE A 38 -10.91 -9.83 -6.62
N ARG A 39 -9.86 -9.13 -6.18
CA ARG A 39 -8.86 -8.44 -7.01
C ARG A 39 -7.44 -8.84 -6.65
N HIS A 40 -7.25 -10.13 -6.37
CA HIS A 40 -5.99 -10.72 -5.94
C HIS A 40 -4.76 -10.24 -6.73
N ARG A 41 -4.84 -10.19 -8.07
CA ARG A 41 -3.71 -9.75 -8.92
C ARG A 41 -3.29 -8.30 -8.66
N ALA A 42 -4.25 -7.40 -8.50
CA ALA A 42 -3.97 -5.98 -8.24
C ALA A 42 -3.36 -5.78 -6.85
N VAL A 43 -3.91 -6.49 -5.86
CA VAL A 43 -3.42 -6.45 -4.47
C VAL A 43 -2.00 -7.02 -4.39
N MET A 44 -1.74 -8.19 -4.99
CA MET A 44 -0.40 -8.80 -5.01
C MET A 44 0.64 -7.94 -5.74
N GLY A 45 0.24 -7.32 -6.86
CA GLY A 45 1.11 -6.38 -7.56
C GLY A 45 1.51 -5.22 -6.66
N LEU A 46 0.56 -4.60 -5.97
CA LEU A 46 0.84 -3.51 -5.05
C LEU A 46 1.72 -3.96 -3.86
N LEU A 47 1.39 -5.09 -3.22
CA LEU A 47 2.15 -5.63 -2.09
C LEU A 47 3.61 -5.93 -2.46
N ALA A 48 3.87 -6.39 -3.69
CA ALA A 48 5.24 -6.61 -4.16
C ALA A 48 6.03 -5.30 -4.38
N GLU A 49 5.36 -4.20 -4.71
CA GLU A 49 5.99 -2.90 -4.93
C GLU A 49 6.21 -2.11 -3.63
N MET A 50 5.27 -2.19 -2.68
CA MET A 50 5.31 -1.49 -1.39
C MET A 50 6.66 -1.53 -0.66
N PRO A 51 7.29 -2.70 -0.41
CA PRO A 51 8.54 -2.78 0.36
C PRO A 51 9.75 -2.20 -0.38
N LYS A 52 9.65 -1.94 -1.68
CA LYS A 52 10.74 -1.34 -2.45
C LYS A 52 10.86 0.16 -2.15
N PHE A 53 9.75 0.83 -1.82
CA PHE A 53 9.76 2.25 -1.50
C PHE A 53 10.44 2.49 -0.15
N SER A 54 11.42 3.40 -0.15
CA SER A 54 12.13 3.84 1.05
C SER A 54 11.21 4.51 2.08
N ARG A 55 10.09 5.07 1.62
CA ARG A 55 9.09 5.75 2.44
C ARG A 55 7.70 5.38 1.95
N ALA A 56 6.87 4.90 2.87
CA ALA A 56 5.47 4.60 2.61
C ALA A 56 4.56 5.11 3.74
N THR A 57 3.32 5.45 3.41
CA THR A 57 2.27 5.83 4.36
C THR A 57 0.95 5.20 3.92
N TYR A 58 0.23 4.63 4.89
CA TYR A 58 -1.03 3.93 4.68
C TYR A 58 -2.13 4.68 5.42
N MET A 59 -3.18 5.08 4.71
CA MET A 59 -4.28 5.89 5.27
C MET A 59 -5.62 5.22 5.04
N SER A 60 -6.51 5.38 6.02
CA SER A 60 -7.87 4.83 5.98
C SER A 60 -8.76 5.66 6.89
N ALA A 61 -9.96 5.99 6.42
CA ALA A 61 -11.01 6.57 7.27
C ALA A 61 -11.73 5.50 8.10
N THR A 62 -11.67 4.24 7.65
CA THR A 62 -12.24 3.09 8.37
C THR A 62 -11.25 2.63 9.45
N PRO A 63 -11.67 2.56 10.73
CA PRO A 63 -10.83 1.96 11.76
C PRO A 63 -10.68 0.45 11.50
N ILE A 64 -9.45 -0.04 11.52
CA ILE A 64 -9.13 -1.47 11.44
C ILE A 64 -8.44 -1.88 12.72
N GLU A 65 -8.83 -3.01 13.30
CA GLU A 65 -8.10 -3.59 14.42
C GLU A 65 -6.78 -4.20 13.94
N ARG A 66 -5.74 -4.09 14.77
CA ARG A 66 -4.38 -4.50 14.40
C ARG A 66 -4.28 -5.96 13.99
N GLU A 67 -5.09 -6.83 14.59
CA GLU A 67 -5.15 -8.28 14.30
C GLU A 67 -5.64 -8.61 12.89
N PHE A 68 -6.38 -7.70 12.24
CA PHE A 68 -6.83 -7.88 10.86
C PHE A 68 -5.84 -7.34 9.84
N LEU A 69 -4.77 -6.67 10.26
CA LEU A 69 -3.75 -6.16 9.35
C LEU A 69 -2.86 -7.28 8.83
N LEU A 70 -2.37 -7.10 7.60
CA LEU A 70 -1.28 -7.92 7.07
C LEU A 70 -0.06 -7.81 8.00
N ASP A 71 0.65 -8.92 8.20
CA ASP A 71 1.79 -9.01 9.13
C ASP A 71 2.85 -7.93 8.85
N GLU A 72 3.06 -7.59 7.58
CA GLU A 72 3.99 -6.55 7.14
C GLU A 72 3.60 -5.16 7.64
N LEU A 73 2.31 -4.91 7.83
CA LEU A 73 1.77 -3.62 8.27
C LEU A 73 1.63 -3.54 9.80
N GLN A 74 1.52 -4.67 10.50
CA GLN A 74 1.32 -4.70 11.96
C GLN A 74 2.46 -4.03 12.74
N THR A 75 3.69 -4.13 12.23
CA THR A 75 4.90 -3.58 12.86
C THR A 75 5.06 -2.07 12.67
N LEU A 76 4.28 -1.47 11.78
CA LEU A 76 4.41 -0.04 11.45
C LEU A 76 3.81 0.85 12.54
N PRO A 77 4.36 2.07 12.75
CA PRO A 77 3.78 3.04 13.65
C PRO A 77 2.40 3.49 13.11
N THR A 78 1.41 3.58 14.00
CA THR A 78 0.06 4.04 13.67
C THR A 78 -0.25 5.31 14.45
N THR A 79 -0.84 6.29 13.77
CA THR A 79 -1.37 7.51 14.39
C THR A 79 -2.84 7.64 14.05
N ARG A 80 -3.68 7.90 15.05
CA ARG A 80 -5.08 8.29 14.85
C ARG A 80 -5.14 9.80 14.74
N ILE A 81 -5.72 10.31 13.67
CA ILE A 81 -5.99 11.74 13.49
C ILE A 81 -7.39 12.01 14.09
N ILE A 82 -7.48 13.01 14.97
CA ILE A 82 -8.70 13.48 15.66
C ILE A 82 -8.96 14.95 15.34
#